data_AF-A0A1A9BUT4-F1
#
_entry.id   AF-A0A1A9BUT4-F1
#
_cell.length_a   1.000
_cell.length_b   1.000
_cell.length_c   1.000
_cell.angle_alpha   90.00
_cell.angle_beta   90.00
_cell.angle_gamma   90.00
#
_symmetry.space_group_name_H-M   'P 1'
#
loop_
_entity.id
_entity.type
_entity.pdbx_description
1 polymer ?
#
loop_
_entity_poly.entity_id
_entity_poly.type
_entity_poly.pdbx_seq_one_letter_code
_entity_poly.pdbx_strand_id
1 'polypeptide(L)'
;MTKKPTPSTEARDLRALLDVVADALTLDYGAPDYDERLKERAGLARVVLRDGLADGPDRIAWNTDWLRHKLTAEETEAAERAKNRCRRCHRRFDPTDTRFDGHDRYANTPWCRRCIDNCREGGTGHMCPICEPARYGGEQR
;
A
#
# COMPACT_ATOMS: atom_id res chain seq x y z
N MET A 1 38.21 -24.12 -9.33
CA MET A 1 36.91 -23.44 -9.53
C MET A 1 35.80 -24.42 -9.13
N THR A 2 35.33 -24.37 -7.89
CA THR A 2 34.22 -25.20 -7.42
C THR A 2 32.91 -24.66 -8.01
N LYS A 3 32.28 -25.46 -8.87
CA LYS A 3 30.99 -25.12 -9.49
C LYS A 3 29.93 -25.02 -8.39
N LYS A 4 29.26 -23.86 -8.29
CA LYS A 4 28.20 -23.64 -7.31
C LYS A 4 27.08 -24.67 -7.57
N PRO A 5 26.61 -25.43 -6.55
CA PRO A 5 25.57 -26.42 -6.76
C PRO A 5 24.24 -25.75 -7.15
N THR A 6 23.56 -26.30 -8.16
CA THR A 6 22.22 -25.86 -8.57
C THR A 6 21.21 -26.34 -7.53
N PRO A 7 20.38 -25.45 -6.94
CA PRO A 7 19.35 -25.87 -5.99
C PRO A 7 18.28 -26.73 -6.69
N SER A 8 17.75 -27.71 -5.95
CA SER A 8 16.58 -28.48 -6.37
C SER A 8 15.38 -27.56 -6.60
N THR A 9 14.40 -28.02 -7.39
CA THR A 9 13.16 -27.28 -7.64
C THR A 9 12.42 -26.99 -6.34
N GLU A 10 12.32 -27.96 -5.43
CA GLU A 10 11.73 -27.78 -4.09
C GLU A 10 12.41 -26.66 -3.30
N ALA A 11 13.74 -26.59 -3.31
CA ALA A 11 14.47 -25.54 -2.61
C ALA A 11 14.34 -24.16 -3.28
N ARG A 12 13.98 -24.10 -4.57
CA ARG A 12 13.67 -22.85 -5.27
C ARG A 12 12.25 -22.40 -4.92
N ASP A 13 11.30 -23.32 -4.93
CA ASP A 13 9.89 -23.04 -4.66
C ASP A 13 9.69 -22.62 -3.21
N LEU A 14 10.39 -23.27 -2.26
CA LEU A 14 10.38 -22.86 -0.86
C LEU A 14 10.94 -21.45 -0.65
N ARG A 15 12.04 -21.09 -1.34
CA ARG A 15 12.60 -19.73 -1.27
C ARG A 15 11.60 -18.72 -1.82
N ALA A 16 10.99 -19.00 -2.97
CA ALA A 16 9.99 -18.14 -3.55
C ALA A 16 8.78 -17.93 -2.61
N LEU A 17 8.33 -18.99 -1.91
CA LEU A 17 7.29 -18.87 -0.91
C LEU A 17 7.72 -17.97 0.26
N LEU A 18 8.93 -18.17 0.80
CA LEU A 18 9.45 -17.38 1.91
C LEU A 18 9.61 -15.90 1.54
N ASP A 19 10.06 -15.61 0.32
CA ASP A 19 10.16 -14.24 -0.19
C ASP A 19 8.78 -13.57 -0.21
N VAL A 20 7.75 -14.24 -0.73
CA VAL A 20 6.39 -13.67 -0.79
C VAL A 20 5.76 -13.54 0.60
N VAL A 21 6.08 -14.45 1.53
CA VAL A 21 5.67 -14.31 2.94
C VAL A 21 6.35 -13.11 3.59
N ALA A 22 7.64 -12.89 3.30
CA ALA A 22 8.35 -11.70 3.79
C ALA A 22 7.72 -10.42 3.22
N ASP A 23 7.36 -10.40 1.93
CA ASP A 23 6.64 -9.29 1.30
C ASP A 23 5.28 -9.05 1.96
N ALA A 24 4.52 -10.10 2.26
CA ALA A 24 3.24 -10.00 2.96
C ALA A 24 3.37 -9.32 4.33
N LEU A 25 4.49 -9.57 5.03
CA LEU A 25 4.77 -9.03 6.36
C LEU A 25 5.55 -7.71 6.34
N THR A 26 5.92 -7.23 5.14
CA THR A 26 6.65 -5.97 4.97
C THR A 26 5.70 -4.92 4.41
N LEU A 27 5.30 -3.99 5.27
CA LEU A 27 4.42 -2.87 4.91
C LEU A 27 5.03 -1.55 5.42
N ASP A 28 4.80 -0.46 4.70
CA ASP A 28 5.18 0.88 5.15
C ASP A 28 4.43 1.24 6.45
N TYR A 29 5.18 1.43 7.53
CA TYR A 29 4.67 1.87 8.83
C TYR A 29 3.90 3.20 8.78
N GLY A 30 4.14 4.03 7.78
CA GLY A 30 3.42 5.29 7.55
C GLY A 30 2.04 5.12 6.92
N ALA A 31 1.63 3.90 6.54
CA ALA A 31 0.32 3.68 5.94
C ALA A 31 -0.80 3.97 6.94
N PRO A 32 -1.85 4.74 6.56
CA PRO A 32 -2.93 5.14 7.46
C PRO A 32 -3.77 3.96 7.99
N ASP A 33 -3.70 2.81 7.32
CA ASP A 33 -4.38 1.55 7.65
C ASP A 33 -3.37 0.41 7.91
N TYR A 34 -2.16 0.75 8.37
CA TYR A 34 -1.06 -0.19 8.61
C TYR A 34 -1.48 -1.43 9.40
N ASP A 35 -2.08 -1.24 10.59
CA ASP A 35 -2.42 -2.36 11.49
C ASP A 35 -3.46 -3.31 10.87
N GLU A 36 -4.46 -2.74 10.20
CA GLU A 36 -5.54 -3.51 9.54
C GLU A 36 -4.97 -4.32 8.38
N ARG A 37 -4.18 -3.69 7.51
CA ARG A 37 -3.54 -4.33 6.36
C ARG A 37 -2.54 -5.40 6.78
N LEU A 38 -1.70 -5.11 7.78
CA LEU A 38 -0.73 -6.09 8.28
C LEU A 38 -1.45 -7.31 8.86
N LYS A 39 -2.53 -7.10 9.62
CA LYS A 39 -3.33 -8.20 10.17
C LYS A 39 -3.94 -9.07 9.07
N GLU A 40 -4.48 -8.47 8.02
CA GLU A 40 -5.04 -9.21 6.87
C GLU A 40 -3.95 -9.99 6.13
N ARG A 41 -2.83 -9.33 5.77
CA ARG A 41 -1.70 -9.97 5.07
C ARG A 41 -1.07 -11.09 5.89
N ALA A 42 -0.92 -10.92 7.20
CA ALA A 42 -0.45 -11.96 8.10
C ALA A 42 -1.43 -13.16 8.16
N GLY A 43 -2.73 -12.89 8.08
CA GLY A 43 -3.76 -13.93 7.94
C GLY A 43 -3.58 -14.75 6.66
N LEU A 44 -3.38 -14.09 5.52
CA LEU A 44 -3.12 -14.73 4.23
C LEU A 44 -1.84 -15.59 4.28
N ALA A 45 -0.73 -15.00 4.75
CA ALA A 45 0.54 -15.71 4.89
C ALA A 45 0.41 -16.96 5.79
N ARG A 46 -0.33 -16.86 6.89
CA ARG A 46 -0.60 -18.00 7.78
C ARG A 46 -1.36 -19.12 7.09
N VAL A 47 -2.37 -18.80 6.27
CA VAL A 47 -3.13 -19.80 5.49
C VAL A 47 -2.19 -20.53 4.54
N VAL A 48 -1.41 -19.79 3.76
CA VAL A 48 -0.49 -20.33 2.75
C VAL A 48 0.60 -21.20 3.37
N LEU A 49 1.16 -20.77 4.51
CA LEU A 49 2.14 -21.57 5.25
C LEU A 49 1.52 -22.86 5.79
N ARG A 50 0.31 -22.80 6.37
CA ARG A 50 -0.36 -23.99 6.89
C ARG A 50 -0.67 -24.97 5.77
N ASP A 51 -1.22 -24.48 4.66
CA ASP A 51 -1.59 -25.32 3.53
C ASP A 51 -0.32 -25.89 2.85
N GLY A 52 0.77 -25.11 2.73
CA GLY A 52 2.05 -25.61 2.21
C GLY A 52 2.80 -26.58 3.13
N LEU A 53 2.51 -26.59 4.44
CA LEU A 53 3.01 -27.61 5.37
C LEU A 53 2.16 -28.89 5.37
N ALA A 54 0.89 -28.79 4.98
CA ALA A 54 -0.05 -29.91 4.96
C ALA A 54 -0.09 -30.63 3.60
N ASP A 55 -0.03 -29.87 2.51
CA ASP A 55 0.00 -30.37 1.14
C ASP A 55 1.46 -30.63 0.73
N GLY A 56 1.67 -31.64 -0.12
CA GLY A 56 3.00 -31.99 -0.61
C GLY A 56 3.73 -30.84 -1.31
N PRO A 57 5.05 -30.98 -1.56
CA PRO A 57 5.88 -29.92 -2.15
C PRO A 57 5.39 -29.46 -3.54
N ASP A 58 4.56 -30.25 -4.20
CA ASP A 58 3.93 -29.96 -5.49
C ASP A 58 2.99 -28.75 -5.47
N ARG A 59 2.49 -28.34 -4.30
CA ARG A 59 1.59 -27.17 -4.17
C ARG A 59 2.27 -25.87 -3.79
N ILE A 60 3.57 -25.89 -3.45
CA ILE A 60 4.29 -24.69 -2.99
C ILE A 60 4.26 -23.58 -4.05
N ALA A 61 4.47 -23.92 -5.33
CA ALA A 61 4.43 -22.95 -6.42
C ALA A 61 3.05 -22.29 -6.54
N TRP A 62 1.97 -23.08 -6.50
CA TRP A 62 0.60 -22.57 -6.56
C TRP A 62 0.28 -21.65 -5.37
N ASN A 63 0.65 -22.06 -4.16
CA ASN A 63 0.51 -21.28 -2.93
C ASN A 63 1.23 -19.93 -3.00
N THR A 64 2.43 -19.93 -3.59
CA THR A 64 3.24 -18.72 -3.81
C THR A 64 2.53 -17.75 -4.76
N ASP A 65 2.06 -18.24 -5.91
CA ASP A 65 1.39 -17.42 -6.92
C ASP A 65 0.03 -16.89 -6.43
N TRP A 66 -0.70 -17.71 -5.67
CA TRP A 66 -1.93 -17.27 -5.02
C TRP A 66 -1.69 -16.12 -4.04
N LEU A 67 -0.65 -16.23 -3.20
CA LEU A 67 -0.33 -15.18 -2.23
C LEU A 67 0.07 -13.88 -2.94
N ARG A 68 0.92 -13.97 -3.97
CA ARG A 68 1.26 -12.80 -4.81
C ARG A 68 0.03 -12.14 -5.38
N HIS A 69 -0.88 -12.91 -5.95
CA HIS A 69 -2.11 -12.38 -6.53
C HIS A 69 -2.95 -11.62 -5.49
N LYS A 70 -3.06 -12.16 -4.28
CA LYS A 70 -3.78 -11.49 -3.18
C LYS A 70 -3.11 -10.20 -2.74
N LEU A 71 -1.78 -10.18 -2.60
CA LEU A 71 -1.05 -8.97 -2.24
C LEU A 71 -1.20 -7.88 -3.31
N THR A 72 -1.06 -8.24 -4.59
CA THR A 72 -1.25 -7.30 -5.70
C THR A 72 -2.67 -6.72 -5.76
N ALA A 73 -3.69 -7.54 -5.52
CA ALA A 73 -5.08 -7.09 -5.49
C ALA A 73 -5.31 -6.09 -4.35
N GLU A 74 -4.82 -6.43 -3.15
CA GLU A 74 -4.91 -5.56 -1.97
C GLU A 74 -4.17 -4.22 -2.20
N GLU A 75 -2.97 -4.24 -2.78
CA GLU A 75 -2.21 -3.02 -3.11
C GLU A 75 -2.94 -2.13 -4.12
N THR A 76 -3.58 -2.75 -5.11
CA THR A 76 -4.39 -2.04 -6.11
C THR A 76 -5.57 -1.35 -5.43
N GLU A 77 -6.29 -2.05 -4.55
CA GLU A 77 -7.40 -1.49 -3.78
C GLU A 77 -6.94 -0.37 -2.83
N ALA A 78 -5.81 -0.53 -2.15
CA ALA A 78 -5.21 0.50 -1.30
C ALA A 78 -4.84 1.75 -2.11
N ALA A 79 -4.24 1.59 -3.30
CA ALA A 79 -3.90 2.69 -4.19
C ALA A 79 -5.16 3.44 -4.67
N GLU A 80 -6.24 2.74 -5.03
CA GLU A 80 -7.50 3.37 -5.40
C GLU A 80 -8.18 4.10 -4.23
N ARG A 81 -8.13 3.52 -3.01
CA ARG A 81 -8.61 4.21 -1.80
C ARG A 81 -7.80 5.48 -1.52
N ALA A 82 -6.49 5.45 -1.72
CA ALA A 82 -5.62 6.61 -1.54
C ALA A 82 -5.88 7.70 -2.59
N LYS A 83 -6.07 7.33 -3.87
CA LYS A 83 -6.45 8.27 -4.95
C LYS A 83 -7.75 9.00 -4.64
N ASN A 84 -8.70 8.33 -3.99
CA ASN A 84 -10.04 8.88 -3.71
C ASN A 84 -10.16 9.62 -2.37
N ARG A 85 -9.05 9.99 -1.74
CA ARG A 85 -9.02 10.76 -0.48
C ARG A 85 -8.06 11.93 -0.57
N CYS A 86 -8.37 12.99 0.19
CA CYS A 86 -7.46 14.12 0.36
C CYS A 86 -6.21 13.67 1.12
N ARG A 87 -5.03 13.94 0.58
CA ARG A 87 -3.75 13.55 1.21
C ARG A 87 -3.47 14.28 2.54
N ARG A 88 -4.11 15.43 2.79
CA ARG A 88 -3.92 16.21 4.03
C ARG A 88 -4.87 15.78 5.15
N CYS A 89 -6.15 15.57 4.85
CA CYS A 89 -7.16 15.30 5.88
C CYS A 89 -7.77 13.89 5.80
N HIS A 90 -7.33 13.06 4.85
CA HIS A 90 -7.77 11.67 4.59
C HIS A 90 -9.27 11.46 4.36
N ARG A 91 -10.05 12.55 4.26
CA ARG A 91 -11.46 12.51 3.87
C ARG A 91 -11.60 12.11 2.42
N ARG A 92 -12.63 11.29 2.13
CA ARG A 92 -13.00 10.94 0.76
C ARG A 92 -13.40 12.20 0.00
N PHE A 93 -13.08 12.24 -1.28
CA PHE A 93 -13.59 13.28 -2.15
C PHE A 93 -15.09 13.08 -2.34
N ASP A 94 -15.83 14.18 -2.24
CA ASP A 94 -17.28 14.19 -2.45
C ASP A 94 -17.61 15.19 -3.56
N PRO A 95 -17.81 14.74 -4.81
CA PRO A 95 -18.16 15.63 -5.92
C PRO A 95 -19.55 16.25 -5.80
N THR A 96 -20.38 15.75 -4.88
CA THR A 96 -21.70 16.31 -4.59
C THR A 96 -21.66 17.42 -3.54
N ASP A 97 -20.52 17.59 -2.85
CA ASP A 97 -20.31 18.69 -1.91
C ASP A 97 -19.98 19.99 -2.66
N THR A 98 -21.04 20.73 -3.00
CA THR A 98 -20.95 21.97 -3.81
C THR A 98 -20.52 23.20 -3.02
N ARG A 99 -20.29 23.08 -1.71
CA ARG A 99 -19.81 24.19 -0.88
C ARG A 99 -18.43 24.65 -1.34
N PHE A 100 -18.14 25.94 -1.13
CA PHE A 100 -16.82 26.50 -1.43
C PHE A 100 -15.73 25.80 -0.59
N ASP A 101 -15.97 25.61 0.70
CA ASP A 101 -15.12 24.88 1.66
C ASP A 101 -15.44 23.37 1.72
N GLY A 102 -16.00 22.83 0.64
CA GLY A 102 -16.43 21.44 0.56
C GLY A 102 -15.29 20.42 0.51
N HIS A 103 -15.66 19.15 0.52
CA HIS A 103 -14.75 18.01 0.43
C HIS A 103 -14.53 17.49 -1.00
N ASP A 104 -15.06 18.16 -2.02
CA ASP A 104 -14.69 17.85 -3.41
C ASP A 104 -13.19 18.05 -3.67
N ARG A 105 -12.68 17.36 -4.70
CA ARG A 105 -11.30 17.48 -5.15
C ARG A 105 -11.06 18.88 -5.70
N TYR A 106 -9.93 19.49 -5.32
CA TYR A 106 -9.47 20.73 -5.92
C TYR A 106 -8.77 20.42 -7.24
N ALA A 107 -9.46 20.63 -8.36
CA ALA A 107 -8.96 20.33 -9.71
C ALA A 107 -8.39 18.89 -9.79
N ASN A 108 -7.23 18.70 -10.44
CA ASN A 108 -6.55 17.40 -10.54
C ASN A 108 -5.49 17.19 -9.43
N THR A 109 -5.65 17.82 -8.28
CA THR A 109 -4.70 17.72 -7.17
C THR A 109 -5.05 16.58 -6.20
N PRO A 110 -4.12 16.15 -5.33
CA PRO A 110 -4.41 15.19 -4.27
C PRO A 110 -5.09 15.84 -3.04
N TRP A 111 -5.61 17.07 -3.16
CA TRP A 111 -6.14 17.86 -2.05
C TRP A 111 -7.63 18.19 -2.27
N CYS A 112 -8.39 18.33 -1.18
CA CYS A 112 -9.77 18.83 -1.26
C CYS A 112 -9.80 20.36 -1.20
N ARG A 113 -10.89 20.96 -1.69
CA ARG A 113 -11.07 22.43 -1.74
C ARG A 113 -10.78 23.08 -0.38
N ARG A 114 -11.42 22.58 0.69
CA ARG A 114 -11.18 23.04 2.07
C ARG A 114 -9.71 23.07 2.50
N CYS A 115 -8.93 22.05 2.12
CA CYS A 115 -7.53 21.98 2.52
C CYS A 115 -6.65 22.98 1.76
N ILE A 116 -7.03 23.29 0.51
CA ILE A 116 -6.39 24.32 -0.31
C ILE A 116 -6.75 25.71 0.22
N ASP A 117 -8.00 25.94 0.59
CA ASP A 117 -8.45 27.21 1.15
C ASP A 117 -7.74 27.49 2.49
N ASN A 118 -7.73 26.51 3.40
CA ASN A 118 -6.97 26.59 4.65
C ASN A 118 -5.45 26.82 4.45
N CYS A 119 -4.91 26.42 3.29
CA CYS A 119 -3.51 26.70 2.94
C CYS A 119 -3.37 28.15 2.47
N ARG A 120 -4.23 28.63 1.58
CA ARG A 120 -4.22 30.03 1.12
C ARG A 120 -4.42 31.04 2.25
N GLU A 121 -5.25 30.70 3.23
CA GLU A 121 -5.53 31.54 4.39
C GLU A 121 -4.43 31.51 5.46
N GLY A 122 -3.49 30.56 5.40
CA GLY A 122 -2.44 30.38 6.41
C GLY A 122 -1.36 31.48 6.46
N GLY A 123 -1.38 32.44 5.54
CA GLY A 123 -0.38 33.51 5.45
C GLY A 123 0.99 33.04 4.96
N THR A 124 1.99 33.92 4.93
CA THR A 124 3.29 33.67 4.28
C THR A 124 4.23 32.75 5.05
N GLY A 125 3.96 32.47 6.34
CA GLY A 125 4.83 31.66 7.20
C GLY A 125 4.33 30.25 7.50
N HIS A 126 3.17 29.84 6.97
CA HIS A 126 2.64 28.52 7.28
C HIS A 126 3.36 27.42 6.48
N MET A 127 3.80 26.39 7.19
CA MET A 127 4.37 25.19 6.61
C MET A 127 3.30 24.12 6.57
N CYS A 128 2.98 23.60 5.39
CA CYS A 128 2.04 22.50 5.24
C CYS A 128 2.41 21.60 4.06
N PRO A 129 1.82 20.38 3.98
CA PRO A 129 2.09 19.44 2.88
C PRO A 129 1.77 19.96 1.47
N ILE A 130 0.99 21.05 1.36
CA ILE A 130 0.64 21.69 0.08
C ILE A 130 1.74 22.67 -0.34
N CYS A 131 2.25 23.50 0.57
CA CYS A 131 3.31 24.48 0.27
C CYS A 131 4.70 23.86 0.20
N GLU A 132 5.00 22.87 1.05
CA GLU A 132 6.30 22.22 1.14
C GLU A 132 6.18 20.69 1.00
N PRO A 133 5.77 20.17 -0.17
CA PRO A 133 5.53 18.73 -0.35
C PRO A 133 6.78 17.89 -0.05
N ALA A 134 7.97 18.38 -0.39
CA ALA A 134 9.23 17.68 -0.13
C ALA A 134 9.46 17.36 1.36
N ARG A 135 8.99 18.22 2.27
CA ARG A 135 9.11 18.01 3.72
C ARG A 135 8.20 16.88 4.24
N TYR A 136 7.16 16.54 3.50
CA TYR A 136 6.14 15.55 3.88
C TYR A 136 6.09 14.35 2.93
N GLY A 137 7.23 14.04 2.29
CA GLY A 137 7.36 12.87 1.40
C GLY A 137 6.55 12.99 0.10
N GLY A 138 6.26 14.21 -0.36
CA GLY A 138 5.68 14.47 -1.67
C GLY A 138 6.74 14.81 -2.71
N GLU A 139 6.56 14.33 -3.95
CA GLU A 139 7.37 14.78 -5.08
C GLU A 139 7.04 16.25 -5.42
N GLN A 140 8.08 17.05 -5.70
CA GLN A 140 7.91 18.35 -6.34
C GLN A 140 7.50 18.09 -7.79
N ARG A 141 6.31 18.53 -8.18
CA ARG A 141 5.88 18.54 -9.60
C ARG A 141 6.31 19.83 -10.26
#